data_AF-A0A4Q2DAE5-F1
#
_entry.id   AF-A0A4Q2DAE5-F1
#
_cell.length_a   1.000
_cell.length_b   1.000
_cell.length_c   1.000
_cell.angle_alpha   90.00
_cell.angle_beta   90.00
_cell.angle_gamma   90.00
#
_symmetry.space_group_name_H-M   'P 1'
#
loop_
_entity.id
_entity.type
_entity.pdbx_description
1 polymer ?
#
loop_
_entity_poly.entity_id
_entity_poly.type
_entity_poly.pdbx_seq_one_letter_code
_entity_poly.pdbx_strand_id
1 'polypeptide(L)'
;MAYSFQPYINYLGVHLVLTGFFSLFPSLLVPKILDTFLFPLDSLLRAISVTGTIALFDHPNLSPAFRSMNTAFGHLLLGALASASGGISLATFSLFSPEWRFSTPPILNAGLWSSADVWGGALAALLFGASTHSQIFTLPTLDPSELGRAYFPLNLVPGGLLKLFFQSSLSSSSKSSDFHLLASSPVSIQHGKALAAIALMTVFGSRVLYTHWLPRTPQLEPRKPKAKATNKQ
;
A
#
# COMPACT_ATOMS: atom_id res chain seq x y z
N MET A 1 -7.52 -2.19 21.05
CA MET A 1 -8.63 -2.54 20.14
C MET A 1 -8.78 -4.04 19.86
N ALA A 2 -7.92 -4.93 20.37
CA ALA A 2 -8.05 -6.39 20.17
C ALA A 2 -9.30 -7.05 20.83
N TYR A 3 -10.09 -6.28 21.58
CA TYR A 3 -11.31 -6.76 22.27
C TYR A 3 -12.62 -6.37 21.57
N SER A 4 -12.57 -5.71 20.41
CA SER A 4 -13.79 -5.46 19.64
C SER A 4 -14.09 -6.65 18.75
N PHE A 5 -15.23 -7.32 18.99
CA PHE A 5 -15.71 -8.42 18.16
C PHE A 5 -16.30 -7.93 16.82
N GLN A 6 -16.62 -6.64 16.70
CA GLN A 6 -17.32 -6.08 15.54
C GLN A 6 -16.59 -6.30 14.20
N PRO A 7 -15.26 -6.15 14.09
CA PRO A 7 -14.56 -6.40 12.83
C PRO A 7 -14.69 -7.86 12.39
N TYR A 8 -14.67 -8.80 13.33
CA TYR A 8 -14.84 -10.23 13.04
C TYR A 8 -16.26 -10.53 12.56
N ILE A 9 -17.27 -9.95 13.20
CA ILE A 9 -18.68 -10.11 12.78
C ILE A 9 -18.88 -9.58 11.37
N ASN A 10 -18.40 -8.36 11.09
CA ASN A 10 -18.54 -7.76 9.76
C ASN A 10 -17.80 -8.59 8.69
N TYR A 11 -16.57 -9.03 8.98
CA TYR A 11 -15.77 -9.81 8.05
C TYR A 11 -16.37 -11.20 7.80
N LEU A 12 -16.63 -11.97 8.86
CA LEU A 12 -17.19 -13.32 8.75
C LEU A 12 -18.60 -13.29 8.16
N GLY A 13 -19.43 -12.32 8.56
CA GLY A 13 -20.78 -12.17 8.03
C GLY A 13 -20.78 -11.94 6.53
N VAL A 14 -20.03 -10.95 6.05
CA VAL A 14 -19.91 -10.68 4.60
C VAL A 14 -19.32 -11.88 3.87
N HIS A 15 -18.29 -12.52 4.43
CA HIS A 15 -17.67 -13.69 3.81
C HIS A 15 -18.65 -14.87 3.68
N LEU A 16 -19.37 -15.22 4.74
CA LEU A 16 -20.35 -16.32 4.71
C LEU A 16 -21.52 -16.02 3.76
N VAL A 17 -22.02 -14.79 3.76
CA VAL A 17 -23.10 -14.37 2.85
C VAL A 17 -22.64 -14.43 1.40
N LEU A 18 -21.46 -13.90 1.07
CA LEU A 18 -20.94 -13.94 -0.31
C LEU A 18 -20.62 -15.36 -0.75
N THR A 19 -20.05 -16.20 0.13
CA THR A 19 -19.80 -17.61 -0.15
C THR A 19 -21.11 -18.35 -0.44
N GLY A 20 -22.15 -18.15 0.37
CA GLY A 20 -23.48 -18.70 0.13
C GLY A 20 -24.07 -18.19 -1.19
N PHE A 21 -24.01 -16.89 -1.45
CA PHE A 21 -24.53 -16.28 -2.68
C PHE A 21 -23.86 -16.84 -3.95
N PHE A 22 -22.52 -16.91 -4.00
CA PHE A 22 -21.82 -17.44 -5.16
C PHE A 22 -21.91 -18.97 -5.28
N SER A 23 -22.19 -19.69 -4.19
CA SER A 23 -22.52 -21.11 -4.29
C SER A 23 -23.84 -21.36 -5.03
N LEU A 24 -24.81 -20.44 -4.89
CA LEU A 24 -26.11 -20.51 -5.57
C LEU A 24 -26.03 -19.96 -7.01
N PHE A 25 -25.21 -18.93 -7.22
CA PHE A 25 -25.07 -18.23 -8.51
C PHE A 25 -23.62 -18.18 -9.01
N PRO A 26 -23.01 -19.32 -9.37
CA PRO A 26 -21.60 -19.39 -9.74
C PRO A 26 -21.28 -18.59 -11.02
N SER A 27 -22.26 -18.41 -11.92
CA SER A 27 -22.11 -17.61 -13.15
C SER A 27 -21.88 -16.12 -12.89
N LEU A 28 -22.22 -15.61 -11.70
CA LEU A 28 -21.99 -14.22 -11.32
C LEU A 28 -20.55 -13.98 -10.83
N LEU A 29 -19.79 -15.05 -10.56
CA LEU A 29 -18.39 -14.97 -10.15
C LEU A 29 -17.50 -14.75 -11.39
N VAL A 30 -17.55 -13.54 -11.95
CA VAL A 30 -16.71 -13.13 -13.09
C VAL A 30 -15.62 -12.18 -12.56
N PRO A 31 -14.38 -12.66 -12.28
CA PRO A 31 -13.37 -11.89 -11.58
C PRO A 31 -13.06 -10.55 -12.25
N LYS A 32 -12.96 -10.54 -13.59
CA LYS A 32 -12.75 -9.32 -14.37
C LYS A 32 -13.80 -8.24 -14.10
N ILE A 33 -15.08 -8.62 -14.03
CA ILE A 33 -16.19 -7.69 -13.81
C ILE A 33 -16.19 -7.24 -12.35
N LEU A 34 -16.09 -8.18 -11.41
CA LEU A 34 -16.06 -7.89 -9.98
C LEU A 34 -14.91 -6.96 -9.61
N ASP A 35 -13.68 -7.25 -10.05
CA ASP A 35 -12.52 -6.40 -9.80
C ASP A 35 -12.70 -5.00 -10.40
N THR A 36 -13.35 -4.89 -11.57
CA THR A 36 -13.59 -3.59 -12.22
C THR A 36 -14.62 -2.74 -11.49
N PHE A 37 -15.65 -3.36 -10.89
CA PHE A 37 -16.67 -2.61 -10.15
C PHE A 37 -16.30 -2.39 -8.68
N LEU A 38 -15.55 -3.30 -8.07
CA LEU A 38 -15.25 -3.27 -6.64
C LEU A 38 -13.93 -2.58 -6.29
N PHE A 39 -13.03 -2.32 -7.25
CA PHE A 39 -11.78 -1.64 -6.92
C PHE A 39 -11.97 -0.27 -6.23
N PRO A 40 -12.96 0.59 -6.56
CA PRO A 40 -13.12 1.86 -5.86
C PRO A 40 -13.49 1.66 -4.39
N LEU A 41 -14.32 0.64 -4.11
CA LEU A 41 -14.70 0.27 -2.75
C LEU A 41 -13.52 -0.33 -1.99
N ASP A 42 -12.74 -1.24 -2.62
CA ASP A 42 -11.51 -1.81 -2.04
C ASP A 42 -10.49 -0.71 -1.70
N SER A 43 -10.25 0.23 -2.63
CA SER A 43 -9.39 1.39 -2.41
C SER A 43 -9.85 2.26 -1.23
N LEU A 44 -11.15 2.52 -1.12
CA LEU A 44 -11.71 3.32 -0.02
C LEU A 44 -11.55 2.61 1.33
N LEU A 45 -11.88 1.32 1.40
CA LEU A 45 -11.76 0.52 2.62
C LEU A 45 -10.31 0.41 3.09
N ARG A 46 -9.37 0.26 2.15
CA ARG A 46 -7.93 0.26 2.47
C ARG A 46 -7.43 1.64 2.89
N ALA A 47 -7.93 2.72 2.30
CA ALA A 47 -7.59 4.07 2.77
C ALA A 47 -8.07 4.30 4.22
N ILE A 48 -9.27 3.82 4.56
CA ILE A 48 -9.78 3.87 5.94
C ILE A 48 -8.89 3.02 6.87
N SER A 49 -8.48 1.83 6.45
CA SER A 49 -7.55 0.97 7.20
C SER A 49 -6.21 1.66 7.45
N VAL A 50 -5.60 2.24 6.41
CA VAL A 50 -4.32 2.95 6.48
C VAL A 50 -4.42 4.16 7.42
N THR A 51 -5.38 5.06 7.17
CA THR A 51 -5.53 6.29 7.96
C THR A 51 -5.95 6.01 9.39
N GLY A 52 -6.79 4.99 9.61
CA GLY A 52 -7.18 4.53 10.95
C GLY A 52 -5.99 3.94 11.72
N THR A 53 -5.13 3.17 11.06
CA THR A 53 -3.92 2.61 11.67
C THR A 53 -2.94 3.71 12.06
N ILE A 54 -2.74 4.71 11.20
CA ILE A 54 -1.86 5.85 11.49
C ILE A 54 -2.41 6.68 12.66
N ALA A 55 -3.73 6.89 12.72
CA ALA A 55 -4.37 7.61 13.82
C ALA A 55 -4.20 6.93 15.19
N LEU A 56 -3.75 5.66 15.24
CA LEU A 56 -3.42 5.01 16.51
C LEU A 56 -2.21 5.67 17.20
N PHE A 57 -1.35 6.39 16.46
CA PHE A 57 -0.25 7.13 17.06
C PHE A 57 -0.71 8.26 17.98
N ASP A 58 -1.90 8.81 17.74
CA ASP A 58 -2.48 9.89 18.53
C ASP A 58 -3.27 9.36 19.75
N HIS A 59 -3.33 8.05 19.93
CA HIS A 59 -4.08 7.45 21.03
C HIS A 59 -3.38 7.72 22.38
N PRO A 60 -4.08 8.25 23.40
CA PRO A 60 -3.45 8.68 24.65
C PRO A 60 -2.74 7.53 25.39
N ASN A 61 -3.31 6.33 25.33
CA ASN A 61 -2.80 5.13 26.01
C ASN A 61 -1.84 4.30 25.16
N LEU A 62 -1.26 4.85 24.09
CA LEU A 62 -0.27 4.14 23.29
C LEU A 62 1.02 3.92 24.11
N SER A 63 1.53 2.69 24.13
CA SER A 63 2.75 2.36 24.86
C SER A 63 3.94 3.18 24.35
N PRO A 64 4.93 3.49 25.22
CA PRO A 64 6.11 4.26 24.81
C PRO A 64 6.87 3.62 23.64
N ALA A 65 6.92 2.28 23.60
CA ALA A 65 7.60 1.53 22.54
C ALA A 65 6.92 1.68 21.16
N PHE A 66 5.59 1.79 21.11
CA PHE A 66 4.91 2.09 19.85
C PHE A 66 4.97 3.58 19.52
N ARG A 67 4.98 4.45 20.53
CA ARG A 67 5.11 5.90 20.33
C ARG A 67 6.44 6.27 19.68
N SER A 68 7.53 5.57 19.99
CA SER A 68 8.83 5.77 19.32
C SER A 68 8.83 5.36 17.84
N MET A 69 7.86 4.56 17.40
CA MET A 69 7.67 4.23 15.98
C MET A 69 6.95 5.34 15.21
N ASN A 70 6.48 6.40 15.88
CA ASN A 70 5.84 7.56 15.24
C ASN A 70 6.88 8.38 14.45
N THR A 71 7.30 7.83 13.31
CA THR A 71 8.32 8.34 12.40
C THR A 71 7.81 8.21 10.96
N ALA A 72 8.43 8.89 9.99
CA ALA A 72 7.93 8.88 8.62
C ALA A 72 7.94 7.45 8.08
N PHE A 73 9.02 6.72 8.36
CA PHE A 73 9.12 5.29 8.07
C PHE A 73 8.04 4.47 8.77
N GLY A 74 7.76 4.73 10.05
CA GLY A 74 6.69 4.04 10.77
C GLY A 74 5.31 4.25 10.14
N HIS A 75 5.00 5.46 9.68
CA HIS A 75 3.77 5.75 8.94
C HIS A 75 3.70 4.96 7.63
N LEU A 76 4.77 4.99 6.84
CA LEU A 76 4.86 4.24 5.57
C LEU A 76 4.73 2.73 5.79
N LEU A 77 5.43 2.19 6.79
CA LEU A 77 5.41 0.77 7.14
C LEU A 77 4.03 0.34 7.61
N LEU A 78 3.40 1.10 8.52
CA LEU A 78 2.05 0.80 8.98
C LEU A 78 1.03 0.93 7.86
N GLY A 79 1.18 1.89 6.95
CA GLY A 79 0.33 2.00 5.76
C GLY A 79 0.45 0.79 4.84
N ALA A 80 1.68 0.35 4.57
CA ALA A 80 1.95 -0.85 3.78
C ALA A 80 1.32 -2.10 4.44
N LEU A 81 1.50 -2.27 5.75
CA LEU A 81 0.94 -3.40 6.51
C LEU A 81 -0.59 -3.35 6.56
N ALA A 82 -1.18 -2.18 6.83
CA ALA A 82 -2.62 -1.99 6.90
C ALA A 82 -3.33 -2.25 5.56
N SER A 83 -2.64 -2.04 4.44
CA SER A 83 -3.15 -2.31 3.09
C SER A 83 -2.91 -3.76 2.63
N ALA A 84 -1.74 -4.35 2.92
CA ALA A 84 -1.30 -5.59 2.27
C ALA A 84 -1.25 -6.84 3.17
N SER A 85 -1.33 -6.69 4.50
CA SER A 85 -1.15 -7.81 5.44
C SER A 85 -2.05 -9.01 5.14
N GLY A 86 -3.34 -8.79 4.87
CA GLY A 86 -4.28 -9.86 4.53
C GLY A 86 -3.86 -10.64 3.28
N GLY A 87 -3.51 -9.94 2.20
CA GLY A 87 -3.04 -10.57 0.96
C GLY A 87 -1.71 -11.31 1.14
N ILE A 88 -0.79 -10.75 1.92
CA ILE A 88 0.48 -11.40 2.25
C ILE A 88 0.22 -12.68 3.04
N SER A 89 -0.61 -12.65 4.09
CA SER A 89 -0.95 -13.85 4.87
C SER A 89 -1.67 -14.90 4.04
N LEU A 90 -2.65 -14.51 3.22
CA LEU A 90 -3.37 -15.43 2.32
C LEU A 90 -2.41 -16.13 1.36
N ALA A 91 -1.47 -15.39 0.76
CA ALA A 91 -0.49 -15.95 -0.17
C ALA A 91 0.56 -16.81 0.53
N THR A 92 1.11 -16.34 1.66
CA THR A 92 2.14 -17.04 2.41
C THR A 92 1.65 -18.38 2.96
N PHE A 93 0.40 -18.49 3.39
CA PHE A 93 -0.16 -19.75 3.88
C PHE A 93 -0.97 -20.53 2.83
N SER A 94 -1.05 -20.03 1.59
CA SER A 94 -1.83 -20.60 0.49
C SER A 94 -3.29 -20.86 0.86
N LEU A 95 -3.92 -19.95 1.60
CA LEU A 95 -5.26 -20.14 2.16
C LEU A 95 -6.39 -20.15 1.11
N PHE A 96 -6.08 -19.77 -0.14
CA PHE A 96 -7.00 -19.87 -1.27
C PHE A 96 -6.87 -21.19 -2.04
N SER A 97 -5.90 -22.04 -1.68
CA SER A 97 -5.69 -23.36 -2.29
C SER A 97 -6.34 -24.44 -1.43
N PRO A 98 -6.76 -25.57 -2.01
CA PRO A 98 -7.22 -26.74 -1.23
C PRO A 98 -6.14 -27.28 -0.29
N GLU A 99 -4.87 -27.04 -0.62
CA GLU A 99 -3.73 -27.50 0.14
C GLU A 99 -3.05 -26.36 0.88
N TRP A 100 -2.89 -26.53 2.19
CA TRP A 100 -2.17 -25.59 3.03
C TRP A 100 -0.68 -25.74 2.79
N ARG A 101 -0.04 -24.68 2.31
CA ARG A 101 1.39 -24.70 1.99
C ARG A 101 2.02 -23.37 2.37
N PHE A 102 3.21 -23.44 2.96
CA PHE A 102 4.00 -22.25 3.22
C PHE A 102 4.71 -21.82 1.93
N SER A 103 4.32 -20.66 1.39
CA SER A 103 4.80 -20.12 0.12
C SER A 103 5.60 -18.83 0.35
N THR A 104 6.52 -18.53 -0.56
CA THR A 104 7.27 -17.28 -0.54
C THR A 104 6.30 -16.08 -0.61
N PRO A 105 6.38 -15.13 0.35
CA PRO A 105 5.54 -13.93 0.32
C PRO A 105 5.61 -13.21 -1.02
N PRO A 106 4.48 -12.69 -1.55
CA PRO A 106 4.45 -12.01 -2.84
C PRO A 106 5.45 -10.85 -2.93
N ILE A 107 5.72 -10.15 -1.83
CA ILE A 107 6.69 -9.05 -1.80
C ILE A 107 8.12 -9.49 -2.18
N LEU A 108 8.47 -10.76 -1.98
CA LEU A 108 9.80 -11.30 -2.26
C LEU A 108 9.91 -11.97 -3.63
N ASN A 109 8.78 -12.37 -4.23
CA ASN A 109 8.76 -13.20 -5.44
C ASN A 109 8.09 -12.54 -6.64
N ALA A 110 7.50 -11.36 -6.47
CA ALA A 110 6.50 -10.89 -7.41
C ALA A 110 6.88 -9.55 -8.06
N GLY A 111 6.40 -9.34 -9.29
CA GLY A 111 6.62 -8.11 -10.05
C GLY A 111 6.00 -6.87 -9.41
N LEU A 112 6.20 -5.72 -10.05
CA LEU A 112 5.74 -4.41 -9.55
C LEU A 112 4.24 -4.40 -9.18
N TRP A 113 3.39 -5.03 -9.98
CA TRP A 113 1.93 -5.04 -9.79
C TRP A 113 1.45 -5.90 -8.62
N SER A 114 2.18 -6.97 -8.32
CA SER A 114 1.88 -7.87 -7.21
C SER A 114 2.31 -7.33 -5.85
N SER A 115 3.18 -6.32 -5.83
CA SER A 115 3.50 -5.53 -4.62
C SER A 115 2.76 -4.19 -4.58
N ALA A 116 1.84 -3.93 -5.51
CA ALA A 116 1.09 -2.67 -5.58
C ALA A 116 0.29 -2.38 -4.31
N ASP A 117 -0.18 -3.41 -3.60
CA ASP A 117 -0.87 -3.25 -2.31
C ASP A 117 0.03 -2.65 -1.22
N VAL A 118 1.30 -3.06 -1.21
CA VAL A 118 2.32 -2.62 -0.25
C VAL A 118 2.71 -1.18 -0.56
N TRP A 119 3.10 -0.92 -1.80
CA TRP A 119 3.52 0.41 -2.24
C TRP A 119 2.36 1.42 -2.23
N GLY A 120 1.17 1.00 -2.63
CA GLY A 120 -0.04 1.80 -2.56
C GLY A 120 -0.40 2.19 -1.13
N GLY A 121 -0.31 1.24 -0.19
CA GLY A 121 -0.54 1.50 1.23
C GLY A 121 0.48 2.49 1.82
N ALA A 122 1.76 2.34 1.48
CA ALA A 122 2.81 3.27 1.87
C ALA A 122 2.58 4.68 1.27
N LEU A 123 2.22 4.77 -0.01
CA LEU A 123 1.92 6.03 -0.67
C LEU A 123 0.70 6.73 -0.03
N ALA A 124 -0.35 5.98 0.28
CA ALA A 124 -1.54 6.50 0.95
C ALA A 124 -1.19 7.06 2.34
N ALA A 125 -0.32 6.37 3.08
CA ALA A 125 0.19 6.84 4.37
C ALA A 125 1.04 8.11 4.23
N LEU A 126 1.90 8.18 3.20
CA LEU A 126 2.70 9.35 2.90
C LEU A 126 1.82 10.57 2.64
N LEU A 127 0.85 10.43 1.73
CA LEU A 127 -0.05 11.51 1.35
C LEU A 127 -0.92 11.95 2.52
N PHE A 128 -1.48 11.01 3.27
CA PHE A 128 -2.24 11.32 4.47
C PHE A 128 -1.38 12.08 5.49
N GLY A 129 -0.26 11.50 5.93
CA GLY A 129 0.59 12.05 6.98
C GLY A 129 1.27 13.37 6.63
N ALA A 130 1.68 13.54 5.37
CA ALA A 130 2.24 14.81 4.88
C ALA A 130 1.16 15.90 4.81
N SER A 131 -0.05 15.56 4.32
CA SER A 131 -1.15 16.52 4.15
C SER A 131 -1.76 17.00 5.47
N THR A 132 -1.78 16.14 6.50
CA THR A 132 -2.27 16.50 7.84
C THR A 132 -1.19 17.09 8.75
N HIS A 133 -0.02 17.46 8.20
CA HIS A 133 1.14 18.03 8.90
C HIS A 133 1.54 17.27 10.17
N SER A 134 1.69 15.95 10.06
CA SER A 134 2.44 15.25 11.08
C SER A 134 3.88 15.80 11.06
N GLN A 135 4.35 16.38 12.18
CA GLN A 135 5.70 16.98 12.32
C GLN A 135 6.82 16.02 11.86
N ILE A 136 6.50 14.75 11.82
CA ILE A 136 7.31 13.64 11.37
C ILE A 136 7.69 13.69 9.89
N PHE A 137 6.94 14.39 9.04
CA PHE A 137 7.28 14.64 7.63
C PHE A 137 7.98 15.98 7.42
N THR A 138 8.35 16.68 8.50
CA THR A 138 9.28 17.81 8.42
C THR A 138 10.70 17.28 8.54
N LEU A 139 11.53 17.54 7.53
CA LEU A 139 12.94 17.21 7.57
C LEU A 139 13.73 18.49 7.91
N PRO A 140 14.67 18.45 8.87
CA PRO A 140 15.48 19.62 9.19
C PRO A 140 16.31 20.09 7.99
N THR A 141 16.79 19.15 7.17
CA THR A 141 17.54 19.41 5.94
C THR A 141 17.27 18.28 4.93
N LEU A 142 17.28 18.63 3.64
CA LEU A 142 17.20 17.68 2.51
C LEU A 142 18.59 17.33 1.94
N ASP A 143 19.66 17.68 2.66
CA ASP A 143 21.02 17.39 2.23
C ASP A 143 21.29 15.89 2.28
N PRO A 144 21.76 15.27 1.18
CA PRO A 144 22.00 13.84 1.11
C PRO A 144 22.96 13.30 2.20
N SER A 145 23.88 14.13 2.67
CA SER A 145 24.85 13.81 3.74
C SER A 145 24.20 13.67 5.12
N GLU A 146 23.14 14.44 5.40
CA GLU A 146 22.38 14.36 6.66
C GLU A 146 21.22 13.36 6.54
N LEU A 147 20.68 13.15 5.34
CA LEU A 147 19.68 12.11 5.07
C LEU A 147 20.19 10.70 5.38
N GLY A 148 21.48 10.44 5.25
CA GLY A 148 22.09 9.16 5.62
C GLY A 148 22.04 8.86 7.12
N ARG A 149 21.82 9.87 7.97
CA ARG A 149 21.61 9.72 9.42
C ARG A 149 20.15 9.51 9.81
N ALA A 150 19.21 9.78 8.90
CA ALA A 150 17.83 9.42 9.13
C ALA A 150 17.71 7.89 9.14
N TYR A 151 16.85 7.33 10.01
CA TYR A 151 16.63 5.89 10.18
C TYR A 151 16.10 5.16 8.93
N PHE A 152 16.04 5.83 7.77
CA PHE A 152 15.61 5.32 6.49
C PHE A 152 16.62 5.74 5.42
N PRO A 153 16.95 4.89 4.43
CA PRO A 153 17.80 5.26 3.32
C PRO A 153 17.05 6.17 2.33
N LEU A 154 16.63 7.36 2.79
CA LEU A 154 16.04 8.40 1.96
C LEU A 154 17.05 8.86 0.89
N ASN A 155 18.34 8.59 1.09
CA ASN A 155 19.40 8.78 0.10
C ASN A 155 19.20 7.96 -1.19
N LEU A 156 18.37 6.92 -1.18
CA LEU A 156 18.01 6.16 -2.39
C LEU A 156 16.89 6.83 -3.19
N VAL A 157 16.17 7.80 -2.60
CA VAL A 157 15.08 8.51 -3.25
C VAL A 157 15.63 9.80 -3.88
N PRO A 158 15.36 10.07 -5.17
CA PRO A 158 15.76 11.32 -5.80
C PRO A 158 15.29 12.55 -5.00
N GLY A 159 16.21 13.50 -4.75
CA GLY A 159 15.92 14.68 -3.92
C GLY A 159 14.72 15.52 -4.40
N GLY A 160 14.45 15.54 -5.71
CA GLY A 160 13.26 16.19 -6.26
C GLY A 160 11.94 15.55 -5.80
N LEU A 161 11.89 14.22 -5.66
CA LEU A 161 10.72 13.52 -5.13
C LEU A 161 10.57 13.77 -3.63
N LEU A 162 11.67 13.80 -2.88
CA LEU A 162 11.63 14.12 -1.46
C LEU A 162 11.05 15.51 -1.19
N LYS A 163 11.37 16.50 -2.01
CA LYS A 163 10.81 17.87 -1.90
C LYS A 163 9.30 17.94 -2.07
N LEU A 164 8.68 16.98 -2.76
CA LEU A 164 7.22 16.94 -2.93
C LEU A 164 6.48 16.52 -1.65
N PHE A 165 7.15 15.75 -0.79
CA PHE A 165 6.51 15.12 0.38
C PHE A 165 7.07 15.57 1.73
N PHE A 166 8.29 16.11 1.74
CA PHE A 166 8.97 16.57 2.94
C PHE A 166 9.22 18.07 2.88
N GLN A 167 8.84 18.75 3.95
CA GLN A 167 9.11 20.18 4.10
C GLN A 167 10.45 20.38 4.79
N SER A 168 11.32 21.22 4.22
CA SER A 168 12.57 21.65 4.86
C SER A 168 12.24 22.62 6.01
N SER A 169 12.68 22.30 7.23
CA SER A 169 12.48 23.16 8.41
C SER A 169 13.19 24.52 8.32
N LEU A 170 14.15 24.68 7.40
CA LEU A 170 14.97 25.89 7.24
C LEU A 170 14.40 26.89 6.21
N SER A 171 13.31 26.55 5.50
CA SER A 171 12.73 27.42 4.48
C SER A 171 11.70 28.38 5.06
N SER A 172 12.16 29.38 5.84
CA SER A 172 11.31 30.47 6.32
C SER A 172 11.61 31.83 5.68
N SER A 173 12.46 31.94 4.65
CA SER A 173 12.84 33.26 4.13
C SER A 173 13.15 33.39 2.63
N SER A 174 12.57 32.56 1.75
CA SER A 174 12.66 32.85 0.30
C SER A 174 11.31 32.71 -0.37
N LYS A 175 10.80 33.84 -0.89
CA LYS A 175 9.71 33.90 -1.86
C LYS A 175 10.17 33.22 -3.16
N SER A 176 10.06 31.90 -3.22
CA SER A 176 10.10 31.16 -4.48
C SER A 176 8.78 30.40 -4.61
N SER A 177 7.99 30.85 -5.57
CA SER A 177 6.62 30.42 -5.88
C SER A 177 6.58 29.13 -6.69
N ASP A 178 7.50 28.20 -6.46
CA ASP A 178 7.63 27.00 -7.28
C ASP A 178 7.40 25.74 -6.44
N PHE A 179 6.22 25.14 -6.60
CA PHE A 179 5.86 23.77 -6.19
C PHE A 179 5.88 23.42 -4.69
N HIS A 180 5.14 24.18 -3.86
CA HIS A 180 4.78 23.78 -2.48
C HIS A 180 3.27 23.51 -2.30
N LEU A 181 2.61 22.89 -3.28
CA LEU A 181 1.14 22.72 -3.31
C LEU A 181 0.55 21.87 -2.16
N LEU A 182 1.34 20.99 -1.53
CA LEU A 182 0.89 20.19 -0.36
C LEU A 182 1.38 20.74 0.98
N ALA A 183 2.24 21.75 0.99
CA ALA A 183 2.96 22.22 2.18
C ALA A 183 2.50 23.59 2.70
N SER A 184 1.52 24.24 2.06
CA SER A 184 1.14 25.62 2.38
C SER A 184 0.11 25.77 3.50
N SER A 185 -0.66 24.72 3.84
CA SER A 185 -1.57 24.68 4.99
C SER A 185 -2.02 23.24 5.29
N PRO A 186 -2.21 22.85 6.58
CA PRO A 186 -2.71 21.53 6.92
C PRO A 186 -4.13 21.39 6.37
N VAL A 187 -4.35 20.35 5.57
CA VAL A 187 -5.72 20.01 5.17
C VAL A 187 -6.42 19.30 6.32
N SER A 188 -7.75 19.45 6.40
CA SER A 188 -8.53 18.71 7.39
C SER A 188 -8.31 17.20 7.24
N ILE A 189 -8.46 16.44 8.35
CA ILE A 189 -8.33 14.98 8.36
C ILE A 189 -9.20 14.31 7.28
N GLN A 190 -10.41 14.82 7.03
CA GLN A 190 -11.30 14.28 5.99
C GLN A 190 -10.72 14.42 4.59
N HIS A 191 -10.13 15.58 4.28
CA HIS A 191 -9.46 15.82 3.01
C HIS A 191 -8.21 14.95 2.87
N GLY A 192 -7.42 14.77 3.93
CA GLY A 192 -6.30 13.83 3.94
C GLY A 192 -6.73 12.38 3.67
N LYS A 193 -7.85 11.95 4.27
CA LYS A 193 -8.45 10.63 3.99
C LYS A 193 -8.89 10.49 2.54
N ALA A 194 -9.51 11.53 1.98
CA ALA A 194 -9.90 11.54 0.57
C ALA A 194 -8.69 11.45 -0.36
N LEU A 195 -7.60 12.15 -0.07
CA LEU A 195 -6.34 12.05 -0.82
C LEU A 195 -5.77 10.64 -0.79
N ALA A 196 -5.72 10.01 0.38
CA ALA A 196 -5.29 8.61 0.52
C ALA A 196 -6.17 7.65 -0.30
N ALA A 197 -7.49 7.85 -0.31
CA ALA A 197 -8.43 7.05 -1.09
C ALA A 197 -8.22 7.23 -2.60
N ILE A 198 -8.05 8.47 -3.08
CA ILE A 198 -7.79 8.77 -4.50
C ILE A 198 -6.47 8.15 -4.96
N ALA A 199 -5.44 8.19 -4.11
CA ALA A 199 -4.15 7.56 -4.42
C ALA A 199 -4.27 6.04 -4.59
N LEU A 200 -4.94 5.36 -3.65
CA LEU A 200 -5.19 3.92 -3.75
C LEU A 200 -6.11 3.58 -4.93
N MET A 201 -7.09 4.43 -5.24
CA MET A 201 -7.97 4.25 -6.39
C MET A 201 -7.20 4.33 -7.70
N THR A 202 -6.25 5.25 -7.81
CA THR A 202 -5.36 5.37 -8.96
C THR A 202 -4.47 4.13 -9.10
N VAL A 203 -3.85 3.66 -8.01
CA VAL A 203 -2.97 2.48 -8.01
C VAL A 203 -3.74 1.20 -8.37
N PHE A 204 -4.88 0.94 -7.73
CA PHE A 204 -5.66 -0.27 -8.00
C PHE A 204 -6.42 -0.20 -9.31
N GLY A 205 -6.91 0.97 -9.71
CA GLY A 205 -7.47 1.18 -11.04
C GLY A 205 -6.45 0.88 -12.14
N SER A 206 -5.20 1.34 -11.96
CA SER A 206 -4.10 1.01 -12.88
C SER A 206 -3.80 -0.49 -12.91
N ARG A 207 -3.80 -1.16 -11.75
CA ARG A 207 -3.64 -2.61 -11.66
C ARG A 207 -4.77 -3.34 -12.40
N VAL A 208 -6.03 -2.97 -12.16
CA VAL A 208 -7.20 -3.58 -12.81
C VAL A 208 -7.16 -3.38 -14.32
N LEU A 209 -6.85 -2.16 -14.78
CA LEU A 209 -6.66 -1.85 -16.19
C LEU A 209 -5.59 -2.76 -16.81
N TYR A 210 -4.42 -2.85 -16.16
CA TYR A 210 -3.30 -3.67 -16.62
C TYR A 210 -3.62 -5.18 -16.63
N THR A 211 -4.26 -5.69 -15.59
CA THR A 211 -4.52 -7.13 -15.42
C THR A 211 -5.62 -7.63 -16.34
N HIS A 212 -6.67 -6.84 -16.57
CA HIS A 212 -7.93 -7.30 -17.18
C HIS A 212 -8.27 -6.69 -18.54
N TRP A 213 -7.75 -5.51 -18.84
CA TRP A 213 -8.21 -4.71 -19.98
C TRP A 213 -7.11 -4.41 -21.00
N LEU A 214 -5.84 -4.38 -20.59
CA LEU A 214 -4.73 -4.26 -21.53
C LEU A 214 -4.36 -5.61 -22.16
N PRO A 215 -4.04 -5.64 -23.46
CA PRO A 215 -3.56 -6.86 -24.12
C PRO A 215 -2.27 -7.34 -23.44
N ARG A 216 -2.24 -8.60 -23.02
CA ARG A 216 -0.98 -9.20 -22.60
C ARG A 216 -0.13 -9.43 -23.84
N THR A 217 1.03 -8.81 -23.89
CA THR A 217 2.05 -9.19 -24.88
C THR A 217 2.27 -10.70 -24.72
N PRO A 218 2.15 -11.51 -25.79
CA PRO A 218 2.38 -12.94 -25.69
C PRO A 218 3.77 -13.15 -25.09
N GLN A 219 3.82 -13.77 -23.91
CA GLN A 219 5.10 -14.13 -23.34
C GLN A 219 5.76 -15.11 -24.32
N LEU A 220 6.91 -14.72 -24.85
CA LEU A 220 7.79 -15.62 -25.58
C LEU A 220 7.98 -16.86 -24.69
N GLU A 221 7.40 -17.99 -25.11
CA GLU A 221 7.53 -19.23 -24.36
C GLU A 221 9.01 -19.45 -24.05
N PRO A 222 9.37 -19.80 -22.79
CA PRO A 222 10.74 -20.12 -22.45
C PRO A 222 11.19 -21.25 -23.39
N ARG A 223 12.14 -20.91 -24.26
CA ARG A 223 12.68 -21.77 -25.30
C ARG A 223 13.08 -23.08 -24.65
N LYS A 224 12.31 -24.16 -24.87
CA LYS A 224 12.60 -25.48 -24.30
C LYS A 224 14.08 -25.78 -24.57
N PRO A 225 14.88 -26.13 -23.55
CA PRO A 225 16.28 -26.46 -23.76
C PRO A 225 16.33 -27.58 -24.80
N LYS A 226 17.00 -27.32 -25.93
CA LYS A 226 17.24 -28.34 -26.96
C LYS A 226 17.87 -29.53 -26.24
N ALA A 227 17.16 -30.66 -26.21
CA ALA A 227 17.69 -31.91 -25.70
C ALA A 227 19.02 -32.16 -26.42
N LYS A 228 20.14 -32.19 -25.68
CA LYS A 228 21.42 -32.62 -26.22
C LYS A 228 21.24 -34.06 -26.68
N ALA A 229 21.39 -34.29 -27.98
CA ALA A 229 21.41 -35.63 -28.54
C ALA A 229 22.56 -36.40 -27.89
N THR A 230 22.23 -37.34 -27.00
CA THR A 230 23.18 -38.24 -26.39
C THR A 230 23.68 -39.18 -27.47
N ASN A 231 24.88 -38.89 -27.98
CA ASN A 231 25.56 -39.76 -28.93
C ASN A 231 26.02 -41.00 -28.16
N LYS A 232 25.30 -42.12 -28.32
CA LYS A 232 25.79 -43.43 -27.87
C LYS A 232 26.77 -43.94 -28.93
N GLN A 233 28.04 -44.02 -28.55
CA GLN A 233 29.06 -44.81 -29.24
C GLN A 233 28.85 -46.28 -28.95
#